data_AF-A0A178WE60-F1
#
_entry.id   AF-A0A178WE60-F1
#
_cell.length_a   1.000
_cell.length_b   1.000
_cell.length_c   1.000
_cell.angle_alpha   90.00
_cell.angle_beta   90.00
_cell.angle_gamma   90.00
#
_symmetry.space_group_name_H-M   'P 1'
#
loop_
_entity.id
_entity.type
_entity.pdbx_description
1 polymer ?
#
loop_
_entity_poly.entity_id
_entity_poly.type
_entity_poly.pdbx_seq_one_letter_code
_entity_poly.pdbx_strand_id
1 'polypeptide(L)'
;MMDCLYAKCTPCITDCVMAELEKLGQKYRVALRIAKDPRFERLPCVHKGTYADDCLVDRVTQHKCFIVATCDRDLKRRIRKIPGVPIMYVTQRKYSIEKLPEATIGGAPRY
;
A
#
# COMPACT_ATOMS: atom_id res chain seq x y z
N MET A 1 -6.69 4.06 8.29
CA MET A 1 -5.73 2.98 8.59
C MET A 1 -5.82 2.57 10.05
N MET A 2 -5.66 3.50 11.00
CA MET A 2 -5.77 3.21 12.44
C MET A 2 -7.09 2.53 12.82
N ASP A 3 -8.25 3.01 12.32
CA ASP A 3 -9.55 2.39 12.60
C ASP A 3 -9.72 0.96 12.02
N CYS A 4 -8.87 0.59 11.05
CA CYS A 4 -8.90 -0.73 10.42
C CYS A 4 -7.94 -1.71 11.10
N LEU A 5 -6.79 -1.22 11.59
CA LEU A 5 -5.75 -2.04 12.20
C LEU A 5 -5.78 -2.01 13.73
N TYR A 6 -6.55 -1.10 14.33
CA TYR A 6 -6.59 -0.84 15.77
C TYR A 6 -5.20 -0.63 16.40
N ALA A 7 -4.25 -0.13 15.61
CA ALA A 7 -2.85 0.05 15.97
C ALA A 7 -2.28 1.33 15.35
N LYS A 8 -1.15 1.81 15.91
CA LYS A 8 -0.40 2.92 15.32
C LYS A 8 0.10 2.49 13.93
N CYS A 9 -0.24 3.28 12.91
CA CYS A 9 0.16 3.03 11.53
C CYS A 9 1.13 4.12 11.08
N THR A 10 2.27 3.72 10.50
CA THR A 10 3.16 4.63 9.78
C THR A 10 2.95 4.38 8.28
N PRO A 11 2.27 5.29 7.56
CA PRO A 11 2.13 5.14 6.11
C PRO A 11 3.49 5.41 5.45
N CYS A 12 3.88 4.56 4.51
CA CYS A 12 5.12 4.71 3.75
C CYS A 12 4.81 4.98 2.28
N ILE A 13 5.65 5.78 1.62
CA ILE A 13 5.58 6.01 0.17
C ILE A 13 6.96 5.86 -0.46
N THR A 14 7.05 5.05 -1.52
CA THR A 14 8.28 4.86 -2.28
C THR A 14 8.49 5.96 -3.31
N ASP A 15 9.74 6.27 -3.64
CA ASP A 15 10.07 7.30 -4.64
C ASP A 15 9.40 7.07 -6.01
N CYS A 16 9.28 5.82 -6.45
CA CYS A 16 8.62 5.50 -7.73
C CYS A 16 7.12 5.83 -7.73
N VAL A 17 6.40 5.51 -6.64
CA VAL A 17 4.98 5.88 -6.46
C VAL A 17 4.83 7.40 -6.44
N MET A 18 5.76 8.08 -5.78
CA MET A 18 5.78 9.54 -5.75
C MET A 18 5.96 10.13 -7.15
N ALA A 19 6.90 9.58 -7.92
CA ALA A 19 7.16 10.00 -9.29
C ALA A 19 5.99 9.69 -10.24
N GLU A 20 5.30 8.55 -10.09
CA GLU A 20 4.06 8.26 -10.84
C GLU A 20 2.97 9.27 -10.50
N LEU A 21 2.77 9.58 -9.22
CA LEU A 21 1.76 10.54 -8.78
C LEU A 21 2.03 11.96 -9.31
N GLU A 22 3.31 12.35 -9.41
CA GLU A 22 3.71 13.62 -10.03
C GLU A 22 3.43 13.63 -11.55
N LYS A 23 3.62 12.51 -12.25
CA LYS A 23 3.32 12.36 -13.69
C LYS A 23 1.84 12.44 -14.03
N LEU A 24 0.95 12.09 -13.10
CA LEU A 24 -0.51 12.17 -13.30
C LEU A 24 -1.04 13.60 -13.42
N GLY A 25 -0.21 14.61 -13.11
CA GLY A 25 -0.49 16.01 -13.39
C GLY A 25 -1.52 16.65 -12.44
N GLN A 26 -2.10 17.78 -12.86
CA GLN A 26 -2.85 18.68 -11.99
C GLN A 26 -4.11 18.04 -11.37
N LYS A 27 -4.73 17.08 -12.05
CA LYS A 27 -5.94 16.37 -11.56
C LYS A 27 -5.69 15.68 -10.22
N TYR A 28 -4.45 15.28 -9.94
CA TYR A 28 -4.05 14.56 -8.73
C TYR A 28 -3.28 15.43 -7.74
N ARG A 29 -3.32 16.76 -7.88
CA ARG A 29 -2.58 17.71 -7.01
C ARG A 29 -2.92 17.56 -5.53
N VAL A 30 -4.19 17.28 -5.20
CA VAL A 30 -4.60 17.05 -3.81
C VAL A 30 -3.98 15.77 -3.25
N ALA A 31 -4.01 14.68 -4.03
CA ALA A 31 -3.36 13.43 -3.66
C ALA A 31 -1.84 13.62 -3.49
N LEU A 32 -1.20 14.37 -4.39
CA LEU A 32 0.22 14.68 -4.31
C LEU A 32 0.56 15.48 -3.04
N ARG A 33 -0.29 16.43 -2.63
CA ARG A 33 -0.08 17.18 -1.39
C ARG A 33 -0.22 16.30 -0.15
N ILE A 34 -1.17 15.38 -0.14
CA ILE A 34 -1.35 14.39 0.95
C ILE A 34 -0.15 13.45 1.01
N ALA A 35 0.37 13.02 -0.14
CA ALA A 35 1.55 12.17 -0.21
C ALA A 35 2.84 12.86 0.28
N LYS A 36 2.91 14.20 0.26
CA LYS A 36 4.00 15.02 0.81
C LYS A 36 3.84 15.33 2.30
N ASP A 37 2.79 14.85 2.95
CA ASP A 37 2.57 15.07 4.37
C ASP A 37 3.70 14.43 5.21
N PRO A 38 4.27 15.12 6.20
CA PRO A 38 5.39 14.61 7.00
C PRO A 38 5.05 13.36 7.81
N ARG A 39 3.77 13.00 7.94
CA ARG A 39 3.35 11.73 8.55
C ARG A 39 3.65 10.52 7.67
N PHE A 40 3.95 10.72 6.38
CA PHE A 40 4.38 9.65 5.49
C PHE A 40 5.90 9.47 5.56
N GLU A 41 6.33 8.23 5.79
CA GLU A 41 7.73 7.86 5.69
C GLU A 41 8.11 7.64 4.22
N ARG A 42 9.16 8.33 3.77
CA ARG A 42 9.64 8.22 2.40
C ARG A 42 10.65 7.08 2.28
N LEU A 43 10.36 6.09 1.45
CA LEU A 43 11.22 4.94 1.22
C LEU A 43 12.02 5.12 -0.08
N PRO A 44 13.36 5.22 -0.01
CA PRO A 44 14.17 5.39 -1.19
C PRO A 44 14.17 4.13 -2.07
N CYS A 45 14.11 4.33 -3.38
CA CYS A 45 14.15 3.26 -4.38
C CYS A 45 15.56 3.06 -4.93
N VAL A 46 15.98 1.80 -5.10
CA VAL A 46 17.29 1.44 -5.69
C VAL A 46 17.08 0.70 -7.01
N HIS A 47 16.35 1.32 -7.93
CA HIS A 47 16.10 0.77 -9.27
C HIS A 47 15.97 1.91 -10.29
N LYS A 48 16.14 1.57 -11.58
CA LYS A 48 15.86 2.50 -12.67
C LYS A 48 14.36 2.50 -12.99
N GLY A 49 13.88 3.59 -13.57
CA GLY A 49 12.47 3.73 -13.92
C GLY A 49 11.56 4.01 -12.73
N THR A 50 10.26 4.15 -12.99
CA THR A 50 9.26 4.56 -11.98
C THR A 50 8.08 3.61 -11.89
N TYR A 51 8.16 2.40 -12.43
CA TYR A 51 7.03 1.47 -12.38
C TYR A 51 6.84 0.95 -10.96
N ALA A 52 5.80 1.44 -10.28
CA ALA A 52 5.65 1.22 -8.85
C ALA A 52 5.31 -0.21 -8.48
N ASP A 53 4.56 -0.93 -9.32
CA ASP A 53 4.11 -2.28 -9.02
C ASP A 53 5.29 -3.24 -8.81
N ASP A 54 6.30 -3.17 -9.69
CA ASP A 54 7.51 -3.99 -9.59
C ASP A 54 8.31 -3.63 -8.34
N CYS A 55 8.49 -2.33 -8.06
CA CYS A 55 9.15 -1.88 -6.84
C CYS A 55 8.47 -2.41 -5.58
N LEU A 56 7.14 -2.33 -5.50
CA LEU A 56 6.39 -2.78 -4.33
C LEU A 56 6.49 -4.29 -4.16
N VAL A 57 6.36 -5.05 -5.25
CA VAL A 57 6.50 -6.52 -5.26
C VAL A 57 7.90 -6.94 -4.82
N ASP A 58 8.95 -6.34 -5.36
CA ASP A 58 10.32 -6.68 -5.02
C ASP A 58 10.62 -6.35 -3.55
N ARG A 59 10.21 -5.16 -3.10
CA ARG A 59 10.41 -4.71 -1.72
C ARG A 59 9.75 -5.63 -0.70
N VAL A 60 8.48 -6.00 -0.92
CA VAL A 60 7.75 -6.87 0.03
C VAL A 60 8.12 -8.34 -0.10
N THR A 61 8.74 -8.75 -1.21
CA THR A 61 9.36 -10.06 -1.35
C THR A 61 10.62 -10.16 -0.49
N GLN A 62 11.46 -9.12 -0.51
CA GLN A 62 12.69 -9.04 0.30
C GLN A 62 12.39 -8.80 1.78
N HIS A 63 11.47 -7.89 2.07
CA HIS A 63 11.13 -7.45 3.42
C HIS A 63 9.64 -7.65 3.70
N LYS A 64 9.31 -8.75 4.40
CA LYS A 64 7.92 -9.12 4.73
C LYS A 64 7.36 -8.37 5.95
N CYS A 65 7.81 -7.14 6.18
CA CYS A 65 7.42 -6.29 7.30
C CYS A 65 6.47 -5.15 6.89
N PHE A 66 5.85 -5.26 5.71
CA PHE A 66 4.94 -4.24 5.16
C PHE A 66 3.53 -4.79 4.94
N ILE A 67 2.56 -3.89 5.05
CA ILE A 67 1.20 -4.08 4.53
C ILE A 67 1.12 -3.30 3.22
N VAL A 68 0.69 -3.94 2.14
CA VAL A 68 0.54 -3.26 0.84
C VAL A 68 -0.86 -2.65 0.76
N ALA A 69 -0.95 -1.32 0.68
CA ALA A 69 -2.21 -0.61 0.49
C ALA A 69 -2.47 -0.36 -1.01
N THR A 70 -3.35 -1.14 -1.65
CA THR A 70 -3.67 -0.98 -3.08
C THR A 70 -5.08 -1.42 -3.45
N CYS A 71 -5.70 -0.69 -4.38
CA CYS A 71 -6.96 -1.09 -5.01
C CYS A 71 -6.76 -1.78 -6.37
N ASP A 72 -5.54 -1.79 -6.90
CA ASP A 72 -5.22 -2.37 -8.21
C ASP A 72 -5.40 -3.91 -8.22
N ARG A 73 -6.09 -4.43 -9.23
CA ARG A 73 -6.47 -5.85 -9.30
C ARG A 73 -5.26 -6.75 -9.62
N ASP A 74 -4.37 -6.29 -10.48
CA ASP A 74 -3.23 -7.08 -10.94
C ASP A 74 -2.11 -7.07 -9.88
N LEU A 75 -1.85 -5.92 -9.25
CA LEU A 75 -0.95 -5.83 -8.11
C LEU A 75 -1.45 -6.70 -6.95
N LYS A 76 -2.75 -6.68 -6.63
CA LYS A 76 -3.35 -7.61 -5.65
C LYS A 76 -3.06 -9.06 -5.99
N ARG A 77 -3.25 -9.47 -7.25
CA ARG A 77 -2.99 -10.84 -7.69
C ARG A 77 -1.51 -11.22 -7.52
N ARG A 78 -0.58 -10.28 -7.76
CA ARG A 78 0.86 -10.48 -7.58
C ARG A 78 1.22 -10.63 -6.09
N ILE A 79 0.78 -9.69 -5.24
CA ILE A 79 1.08 -9.71 -3.80
C ILE A 79 0.44 -10.93 -3.11
N ARG A 80 -0.72 -11.40 -3.57
CA ARG A 80 -1.32 -12.64 -3.05
C ARG A 80 -0.46 -13.89 -3.24
N LYS A 81 0.52 -13.89 -4.14
CA LYS A 81 1.46 -15.00 -4.29
C LYS A 81 2.56 -14.97 -3.22
N ILE A 82 2.79 -13.84 -2.57
CA ILE A 82 3.81 -13.67 -1.53
C ILE A 82 3.19 -14.02 -0.17
N PRO A 83 3.70 -15.05 0.54
CA PRO A 83 3.19 -15.39 1.87
C PRO A 83 3.70 -14.39 2.91
N GLY A 84 2.83 -14.05 3.87
CA GLY A 84 3.16 -13.15 4.98
C GLY A 84 3.02 -11.66 4.68
N VAL A 85 2.48 -11.28 3.51
CA VAL A 85 2.24 -9.88 3.15
C VAL A 85 0.73 -9.61 3.11
N PRO A 86 0.19 -8.85 4.08
CA PRO A 86 -1.20 -8.43 4.09
C PRO A 86 -1.48 -7.37 3.03
N ILE A 87 -2.74 -7.31 2.56
CA ILE A 87 -3.18 -6.30 1.60
C ILE A 87 -4.32 -5.48 2.17
N MET A 88 -4.15 -4.17 2.21
CA MET A 88 -5.19 -3.21 2.58
C MET A 88 -5.79 -2.56 1.32
N TYR A 89 -7.11 -2.40 1.28
CA TYR A 89 -7.80 -1.77 0.16
C TYR A 89 -9.02 -0.96 0.65
N VAL A 90 -9.54 -0.08 -0.20
CA VAL A 90 -10.75 0.71 0.10
C VAL A 90 -11.98 -0.01 -0.45
N THR A 91 -12.98 -0.20 0.38
CA THR A 91 -14.31 -0.71 0.00
C THR A 91 -15.38 -0.07 0.88
N GLN A 92 -16.56 0.22 0.34
CA GLN A 92 -17.69 0.78 1.11
C GLN A 92 -17.32 1.98 2.01
N ARG A 93 -16.46 2.89 1.51
CA ARG A 93 -15.93 4.07 2.24
C ARG A 93 -15.10 3.74 3.49
N LYS A 94 -14.67 2.49 3.66
CA LYS A 94 -13.80 2.03 4.75
C LYS A 94 -12.56 1.34 4.19
N TYR A 95 -11.52 1.23 5.02
CA TYR A 95 -10.40 0.36 4.73
C TYR A 95 -10.77 -1.07 5.14
N SER A 96 -10.37 -2.05 4.34
CA SER A 96 -10.45 -3.47 4.65
C SER A 96 -9.08 -4.11 4.41
N ILE A 97 -8.81 -5.21 5.10
CA ILE A 97 -7.54 -5.91 5.03
C ILE A 97 -7.77 -7.40 4.79
N GLU A 98 -6.96 -8.00 3.92
CA GLU A 98 -6.86 -9.45 3.73
C GLU A 98 -5.49 -9.96 4.19
N LYS A 99 -5.43 -11.26 4.51
CA LYS A 99 -4.20 -11.98 4.93
C LYS A 99 -3.52 -11.47 6.18
N LEU A 100 -4.22 -10.74 7.05
CA LEU A 100 -3.77 -10.48 8.41
C LEU A 100 -4.37 -11.56 9.34
N PRO A 101 -3.56 -12.45 9.95
CA PRO A 101 -4.07 -13.56 10.76
C PRO A 101 -5.05 -13.12 11.85
N GLU A 102 -4.72 -12.02 12.56
CA GLU A 102 -5.50 -11.49 13.69
C GLU A 102 -6.70 -10.63 13.27
N ALA A 103 -6.73 -10.06 12.06
CA ALA A 103 -7.89 -9.29 11.59
C ALA A 103 -9.15 -10.16 11.41
N THR A 104 -8.97 -11.47 11.29
CA THR A 104 -10.07 -12.44 11.16
C THR A 104 -10.89 -12.62 12.45
N ILE A 105 -10.40 -12.14 13.59
CA ILE A 105 -11.12 -12.20 14.88
C ILE A 105 -12.28 -11.17 14.93
N GLY A 106 -12.24 -10.15 14.06
CA GLY A 106 -13.24 -9.08 13.98
C GLY A 106 -14.29 -9.20 12.86
N GLY A 107 -14.47 -10.37 12.23
CA GLY A 107 -15.58 -10.60 11.30
C GLY A 107 -15.41 -10.02 9.90
N ALA A 108 -14.22 -10.13 9.29
CA ALA A 108 -14.09 -9.91 7.84
C ALA A 108 -14.83 -11.04 7.08
N PRO A 109 -15.72 -10.74 6.11
CA PRO A 109 -16.42 -11.76 5.34
C PRO A 109 -15.41 -12.60 4.55
N ARG A 110 -15.52 -13.92 4.72
CA ARG A 110 -14.85 -14.89 3.86
C ARG A 110 -15.63 -14.94 2.54
N TYR A 111 -15.02 -14.44 1.47
CA TYR A 111 -15.46 -14.73 0.11
C TYR A 111 -14.53 -15.79 -0.47
#